data_AF-A0A5D0G9A1-F1
#
_entry.id   AF-A0A5D0G9A1-F1
#
_cell.length_a   1.000
_cell.length_b   1.000
_cell.length_c   1.000
_cell.angle_alpha   90.00
_cell.angle_beta   90.00
_cell.angle_gamma   90.00
#
_symmetry.space_group_name_H-M   'P 1'
#
loop_
_entity.id
_entity.type
_entity.pdbx_description
1 polymer ?
#
loop_
_entity_poly.entity_id
_entity_poly.type
_entity_poly.pdbx_seq_one_letter_code
_entity_poly.pdbx_strand_id
1 'polypeptide(L)'
;MTQIGFPVNANFFELRLDVISFDFEGLTYQRVSAEPAVIDRNFVGDAIQLIISELPTGSGVCFAMARIAFYHEVHGERYLLSGDGAFGVEILGIRE
;
A
#
# COMPACT_ATOMS: atom_id res chain seq x y z
N MET A 1 -21.08 -2.21 9.21
CA MET A 1 -19.77 -1.77 8.68
C MET A 1 -19.19 -0.81 9.70
N THR A 2 -17.99 -1.08 10.21
CA THR A 2 -17.28 -0.14 11.09
C THR A 2 -16.59 0.88 10.21
N GLN A 3 -16.99 2.15 10.30
CA GLN A 3 -16.32 3.22 9.58
C GLN A 3 -15.01 3.54 10.31
N ILE A 4 -13.87 3.20 9.69
CA ILE A 4 -12.55 3.51 10.22
C ILE A 4 -12.17 4.90 9.71
N GLY A 5 -11.97 5.84 10.63
CA GLY A 5 -11.53 7.21 10.32
C GLY A 5 -10.02 7.35 10.30
N PHE A 6 -9.55 8.54 9.95
CA PHE A 6 -8.14 8.91 10.05
C PHE A 6 -7.68 8.87 11.53
N PRO A 7 -6.49 8.32 11.83
CA PRO A 7 -5.85 8.47 13.13
C PRO A 7 -5.68 9.94 13.52
N VAL A 8 -5.55 10.20 14.82
CA VAL A 8 -5.30 11.54 15.34
C VAL A 8 -4.03 12.11 14.70
N ASN A 9 -4.08 13.36 14.25
CA ASN A 9 -3.02 14.10 13.57
C ASN A 9 -2.67 13.61 12.15
N ALA A 10 -3.37 12.63 11.58
CA ALA A 10 -3.17 12.28 10.18
C ALA A 10 -3.76 13.36 9.25
N ASN A 11 -2.95 13.85 8.31
CA ASN A 11 -3.38 14.78 7.27
C ASN A 11 -3.68 14.06 5.95
N PHE A 12 -2.99 12.97 5.67
CA PHE A 12 -3.19 12.13 4.49
C PHE A 12 -2.85 10.66 4.80
N PHE A 13 -3.28 9.76 3.93
CA PHE A 13 -2.73 8.41 3.85
C PHE A 13 -2.11 8.15 2.49
N GLU A 14 -1.15 7.24 2.44
CA GLU A 14 -0.59 6.69 1.21
C GLU A 14 -1.10 5.26 1.04
N LEU A 15 -1.68 4.97 -0.12
CA LEU A 15 -2.07 3.63 -0.54
C LEU A 15 -1.08 3.13 -1.58
N ARG A 16 -0.52 1.94 -1.35
CA ARG A 16 0.35 1.24 -2.31
C ARG A 16 -0.25 -0.10 -2.70
N LEU A 17 0.00 -0.47 -3.94
CA LEU A 17 -0.26 -1.79 -4.48
C LEU A 17 1.05 -2.33 -5.06
N ASP A 18 1.45 -3.50 -4.59
CA ASP A 18 2.65 -4.21 -5.02
C ASP A 18 2.26 -5.60 -5.51
N VAL A 19 2.89 -6.08 -6.58
CA VAL A 19 2.87 -7.48 -6.98
C VAL A 19 4.28 -8.03 -6.86
N ILE A 20 4.42 -9.09 -6.06
CA ILE A 20 5.70 -9.70 -5.71
C ILE A 20 5.71 -11.12 -6.25
N SER A 21 6.77 -11.49 -6.97
CA SER A 21 7.09 -12.89 -7.28
C SER A 21 8.30 -13.27 -6.44
N PHE A 22 8.14 -14.25 -5.55
CA PHE A 22 9.20 -14.74 -4.68
C PHE A 22 9.57 -16.18 -5.03
N ASP A 23 10.83 -16.39 -5.41
CA ASP A 23 11.43 -17.70 -5.60
C ASP A 23 12.07 -18.16 -4.28
N PHE A 24 11.46 -19.15 -3.64
CA PHE A 24 11.92 -19.71 -2.37
C PHE A 24 13.14 -20.62 -2.51
N GLU A 25 13.41 -21.17 -3.69
CA GLU A 25 14.60 -22.00 -3.92
C GLU A 25 15.83 -21.12 -4.11
N GLY A 26 15.72 -20.11 -4.97
CA GLY A 26 16.80 -19.16 -5.25
C GLY A 26 16.94 -18.04 -4.21
N LEU A 27 15.95 -17.87 -3.32
CA LEU A 27 15.85 -16.74 -2.37
C LEU A 27 15.89 -15.38 -3.08
N THR A 28 15.25 -15.30 -4.25
CA THR A 28 15.18 -14.07 -5.04
C THR A 28 13.74 -13.59 -5.15
N TYR A 29 13.56 -12.29 -5.42
CA TYR A 29 12.24 -11.75 -5.67
C TYR A 29 12.26 -10.66 -6.73
N GLN A 30 11.14 -10.51 -7.41
CA GLN A 30 10.81 -9.35 -8.22
C GLN A 30 9.60 -8.65 -7.63
N ARG A 31 9.61 -7.32 -7.64
CA ARG A 31 8.48 -6.49 -7.22
C ARG A 31 8.14 -5.49 -8.31
N VAL A 32 6.87 -5.45 -8.68
CA VAL A 32 6.29 -4.37 -9.48
C VAL A 32 5.34 -3.59 -8.59
N SER A 33 5.47 -2.27 -8.60
CA SER A 33 4.66 -1.36 -7.77
C SER A 33 3.83 -0.45 -8.67
N ALA A 34 2.59 -0.20 -8.28
CA ALA A 34 1.81 0.89 -8.85
C ALA A 34 2.34 2.24 -8.35
N GLU A 35 2.05 3.33 -9.07
CA GLU A 35 2.28 4.68 -8.55
C GLU A 35 1.47 4.85 -7.25
N PRO A 36 2.10 5.25 -6.12
CA PRO A 36 1.38 5.41 -4.86
C PRO A 36 0.29 6.48 -4.95
N ALA A 37 -0.88 6.18 -4.38
CA ALA A 37 -1.94 7.17 -4.23
C ALA A 37 -1.81 7.86 -2.87
N VAL A 38 -1.62 9.18 -2.86
CA VAL A 38 -1.62 10.01 -1.65
C VAL A 38 -2.97 10.70 -1.53
N ILE A 39 -3.71 10.40 -0.47
CA ILE A 39 -5.09 10.83 -0.29
C ILE A 39 -5.20 11.72 0.93
N ASP A 40 -5.52 12.99 0.70
CA ASP A 40 -5.79 13.97 1.75
C ASP A 40 -7.03 13.56 2.57
N ARG A 41 -7.04 13.87 3.87
CA ARG A 41 -8.17 13.62 4.77
C ARG A 41 -9.49 14.28 4.33
N ASN A 42 -9.41 15.30 3.47
CA ASN A 42 -10.55 16.01 2.91
C ASN A 42 -10.84 15.61 1.45
N PHE A 43 -10.27 14.51 0.97
CA PHE A 43 -10.54 13.99 -0.38
C PHE A 43 -12.05 13.79 -0.59
N VAL A 44 -12.57 14.41 -1.65
CA VAL A 44 -13.98 14.34 -2.04
C VAL A 44 -14.08 13.44 -3.28
N GLY A 45 -14.01 12.13 -3.04
CA GLY A 45 -14.18 11.11 -4.06
C GLY A 45 -14.59 9.78 -3.43
N ASP A 46 -15.13 8.90 -4.25
CA ASP A 46 -15.65 7.58 -3.82
C ASP A 46 -14.78 6.41 -4.28
N ALA A 47 -13.78 6.68 -5.14
CA ALA A 47 -12.89 5.66 -5.70
C ALA A 47 -11.43 6.15 -5.82
N ILE A 48 -10.51 5.20 -5.65
CA ILE A 48 -9.06 5.36 -5.88
C ILE A 48 -8.64 4.20 -6.78
N GLN A 49 -7.86 4.50 -7.83
CA GLN A 49 -7.36 3.49 -8.76
C GLN A 49 -5.85 3.34 -8.63
N LEU A 50 -5.38 2.10 -8.47
CA LEU A 50 -3.98 1.73 -8.54
C LEU A 50 -3.81 0.73 -9.69
N ILE A 51 -2.86 1.00 -10.58
CA ILE A 51 -2.66 0.20 -11.80
C ILE A 51 -1.26 -0.40 -11.76
N ILE A 52 -1.21 -1.73 -11.87
CA ILE A 52 0.02 -2.48 -12.09
C ILE A 52 0.20 -2.61 -13.60
N SER A 53 1.21 -1.94 -14.15
CA SER A 53 1.45 -1.89 -15.60
C SER A 53 2.01 -3.19 -16.17
N GLU A 54 2.69 -3.98 -15.35
CA GLU A 54 3.30 -5.25 -15.72
C GLU A 54 3.32 -6.22 -14.54
N LEU A 55 3.30 -7.52 -14.83
CA LEU A 55 3.45 -8.53 -13.78
C LEU A 55 4.92 -8.93 -13.65
N PRO A 56 5.41 -9.19 -12.44
CA PRO A 56 6.74 -9.76 -12.27
C PRO A 56 6.84 -11.10 -13.01
N THR A 57 8.00 -11.36 -13.58
CA THR A 57 8.29 -12.56 -14.37
C THR A 57 9.06 -13.56 -13.50
N GLY A 58 8.62 -14.81 -13.45
CA GLY A 58 9.27 -15.84 -12.65
C GLY A 58 8.36 -17.03 -12.37
N SER A 59 8.96 -18.13 -11.92
CA SER A 59 8.28 -19.37 -11.50
C SER A 59 8.03 -19.43 -10.00
N GLY A 60 8.33 -18.37 -9.26
CA GLY A 60 8.07 -18.27 -7.83
C GLY A 60 6.60 -18.01 -7.49
N VAL A 61 6.27 -18.05 -6.21
CA VAL A 61 4.93 -17.70 -5.71
C VAL A 61 4.68 -16.21 -5.96
N CYS A 62 3.62 -15.91 -6.68
CA CYS A 62 3.24 -14.54 -7.02
C CYS A 62 2.08 -14.07 -6.13
N PHE A 63 2.22 -12.94 -5.47
CA PHE A 63 1.15 -12.40 -4.63
C PHE A 63 1.01 -10.89 -4.78
N ALA A 64 -0.23 -10.42 -4.71
CA ALA A 64 -0.57 -9.00 -4.70
C ALA A 64 -0.75 -8.54 -3.25
N MET A 65 -0.21 -7.37 -2.92
CA MET A 65 -0.22 -6.80 -1.59
C MET A 65 -0.67 -5.34 -1.65
N ALA A 66 -1.65 -4.98 -0.84
CA ALA A 66 -1.99 -3.59 -0.56
C ALA A 66 -1.36 -3.14 0.76
N ARG A 67 -0.94 -1.89 0.81
CA ARG A 67 -0.46 -1.25 2.03
C ARG A 67 -1.08 0.13 2.19
N ILE A 68 -1.55 0.43 3.39
CA ILE A 68 -1.96 1.77 3.80
C ILE A 68 -1.03 2.29 4.89
N ALA A 69 -0.68 3.57 4.83
CA ALA A 69 0.06 4.25 5.88
C ALA A 69 -0.45 5.68 6.05
N PHE A 70 -0.68 6.09 7.30
CA PHE A 70 -1.12 7.44 7.65
C PHE A 70 0.06 8.31 8.05
N TYR A 71 0.02 9.57 7.64
CA TYR A 71 1.12 10.51 7.86
C TYR A 71 0.61 11.84 8.41
N HIS A 72 1.48 12.50 9.16
CA HIS A 72 1.35 13.91 9.54
C HIS A 72 2.34 14.72 8.71
N GLU A 73 1.87 15.74 8.00
CA GLU A 73 2.76 16.71 7.36
C GLU A 73 3.09 17.86 8.30
N VAL A 74 4.37 18.10 8.56
CA VAL A 74 4.84 19.23 9.36
C VAL A 74 5.88 19.97 8.56
N HIS A 75 5.60 21.22 8.19
CA HIS A 75 6.49 22.06 7.38
C HIS A 75 6.93 21.43 6.04
N GLY A 76 6.04 20.66 5.39
CA GLY A 76 6.32 19.96 4.13
C GLY A 76 7.02 18.61 4.29
N GLU A 77 7.41 18.24 5.51
CA GLU A 77 8.00 16.94 5.81
C GLU A 77 6.93 15.94 6.24
N ARG A 78 7.02 14.70 5.73
CA ARG A 78 6.03 13.65 5.92
C ARG A 78 6.49 12.67 7.00
N TYR A 79 5.80 12.67 8.13
CA TYR A 79 6.10 11.77 9.25
C TYR A 79 5.09 10.64 9.29
N LEU A 80 5.58 9.39 9.15
CA LEU A 80 4.74 8.20 9.34
C LEU A 80 4.23 8.18 10.78
N LEU A 81 2.92 8.06 10.95
CA LEU A 81 2.33 7.90 12.28
C LEU A 81 2.63 6.51 12.84
N SER A 82 2.93 6.44 14.12
CA SER A 82 3.14 5.19 14.86
C SER A 82 1.94 4.89 15.76
N GLY A 83 1.62 3.61 15.97
CA GLY A 83 0.51 3.16 16.82
C GLY A 83 -0.56 2.36 16.08
N ASP A 84 -1.49 1.77 16.85
CA ASP A 84 -2.55 0.91 16.33
C ASP A 84 -3.47 1.67 15.36
N GLY A 85 -3.51 1.21 14.11
CA GLY A 85 -4.34 1.76 13.04
C GLY A 85 -3.67 2.79 12.12
N ALA A 86 -2.40 3.16 12.37
CA ALA A 86 -1.65 4.07 11.49
C ALA A 86 -1.02 3.39 10.26
N PHE A 87 -0.99 2.06 10.24
CA PHE A 87 -0.38 1.26 9.19
C PHE A 87 -1.15 -0.06 9.03
N GLY A 88 -1.32 -0.51 7.79
CA GLY A 88 -1.94 -1.78 7.47
C GLY A 88 -1.36 -2.38 6.21
N VAL A 89 -1.29 -3.71 6.17
CA VAL A 89 -0.89 -4.50 5.01
C VAL A 89 -1.88 -5.63 4.84
N GLU A 90 -2.25 -5.92 3.61
CA GLU A 90 -3.13 -7.03 3.26
C GLU A 90 -2.65 -7.71 1.98
N ILE A 91 -2.68 -9.04 1.98
CA ILE A 91 -2.48 -9.84 0.77
C ILE A 91 -3.82 -9.94 0.06
N LEU A 92 -3.90 -9.36 -1.13
CA LEU A 92 -5.14 -9.31 -1.93
C LEU A 92 -5.37 -10.60 -2.73
N GLY A 93 -4.31 -11.35 -3.00
CA GLY A 93 -4.38 -12.60 -3.74
C GLY A 93 -3.02 -13.26 -3.89
N ILE A 94 -3.05 -14.58 -4.07
CA ILE A 94 -1.88 -15.43 -4.28
C ILE A 94 -2.11 -16.24 -5.55
N ARG A 95 -1.07 -16.40 -6.36
CA ARG A 95 -1.00 -17.25 -7.53
C ARG A 95 0.26 -18.09 -7.42
N GLU A 96 0.07 -19.40 -7.40
CA GLU A 96 1.12 -20.43 -7.42
C GLU A 96 1.42 -20.88 -8.84
#